data_AF-A0A7R9TNM1-F1
#
_entry.id   AF-A0A7R9TNM1-F1
#
_cell.length_a   1.000
_cell.length_b   1.000
_cell.length_c   1.000
_cell.angle_alpha   90.00
_cell.angle_beta   90.00
_cell.angle_gamma   90.00
#
_symmetry.space_group_name_H-M   'P 1'
#
loop_
_entity.id
_entity.type
_entity.pdbx_description
1 polymer ?
#
loop_
_entity_poly.entity_id
_entity_poly.type
_entity_poly.pdbx_seq_one_letter_code
_entity_poly.pdbx_strand_id
1 'polypeptide(L)'
;ARNLASSPAASIDAHAASLWLLSPPCQPFTRQGAKRDVDDGRAESFLRLLDVVPTLANAPSHLLVENVVGFERSETRDALLATLRAMGYTTRERMLSPRQFGVPYSRPRYFCLAKRAPLRWVDDVFSGIGTAGADDDSDADGPTRSPPPSALSDPKHWIPKAGGVESTETTDVPEVGIERTRDGGAWVGGGAGRDAAAAAAAA
;
A
#
# COMPACT_ATOMS: atom_id res chain seq x y z
N ALA A 1 -12.98 -4.65 -22.41
CA ALA A 1 -12.42 -3.57 -21.57
C ALA A 1 -11.28 -2.90 -22.33
N ARG A 2 -11.19 -1.56 -22.32
CA ARG A 2 -10.03 -0.85 -22.91
C ARG A 2 -8.83 -0.98 -21.96
N ASN A 3 -7.63 -1.19 -22.50
CA ASN A 3 -6.39 -1.23 -21.72
C ASN A 3 -5.97 0.21 -21.36
N LEU A 4 -5.60 0.45 -20.11
CA LEU A 4 -5.13 1.76 -19.66
C LEU A 4 -3.81 2.15 -20.34
N ALA A 5 -2.92 1.19 -20.61
CA ALA A 5 -1.65 1.43 -21.30
C ALA A 5 -1.83 2.02 -22.70
N SER A 6 -2.91 1.65 -23.40
CA SER A 6 -3.20 2.13 -24.77
C SER A 6 -4.24 3.25 -24.83
N SER A 7 -4.70 3.74 -23.68
CA SER A 7 -5.71 4.80 -23.65
C SER A 7 -5.08 6.17 -23.97
N PRO A 8 -5.61 6.92 -24.95
CA PRO A 8 -5.11 8.26 -25.27
C PRO A 8 -5.25 9.21 -24.08
N ALA A 9 -4.27 10.11 -23.90
CA ALA A 9 -4.29 11.10 -22.82
C ALA A 9 -5.60 11.92 -22.81
N ALA A 10 -6.07 12.36 -23.99
CA ALA A 10 -7.33 13.09 -24.12
C ALA A 10 -8.55 12.30 -23.63
N SER A 11 -8.55 10.96 -23.77
CA SER A 11 -9.64 10.13 -23.25
C SER A 11 -9.61 10.04 -21.72
N ILE A 12 -8.41 10.02 -21.13
CA ILE A 12 -8.24 10.04 -19.67
C ILE A 12 -8.65 11.42 -19.13
N ASP A 13 -8.19 12.49 -19.79
CA ASP A 13 -8.46 13.88 -19.40
C ASP A 13 -9.95 14.23 -19.46
N ALA A 14 -10.67 13.67 -20.45
CA ALA A 14 -12.11 13.89 -20.62
C ALA A 14 -12.96 13.42 -19.42
N HIS A 15 -12.43 12.53 -18.57
CA HIS A 15 -13.12 12.15 -17.33
C HIS A 15 -13.11 13.27 -16.29
N ALA A 16 -12.16 14.21 -16.35
CA ALA A 16 -12.00 15.33 -15.43
C ALA A 16 -12.13 14.92 -13.94
N ALA A 17 -11.68 13.72 -13.61
CA ALA A 17 -11.85 13.13 -12.28
C ALA A 17 -10.86 13.75 -11.29
N SER A 18 -11.38 14.34 -10.23
CA SER A 18 -10.56 14.97 -9.18
C SER A 18 -9.88 13.97 -8.23
N LEU A 19 -10.39 12.74 -8.14
CA LEU A 19 -9.88 11.68 -7.28
C LEU A 19 -9.57 10.43 -8.10
N TRP A 20 -8.35 9.94 -8.00
CA TRP A 20 -7.94 8.66 -8.59
C TRP A 20 -7.64 7.65 -7.50
N LEU A 21 -8.23 6.46 -7.62
CA LEU A 21 -7.99 5.31 -6.74
C LEU A 21 -7.35 4.20 -7.58
N LEU A 22 -6.12 3.83 -7.24
CA LEU A 22 -5.29 2.95 -8.06
C LEU A 22 -4.78 1.78 -7.21
N SER A 23 -4.80 0.59 -7.80
CA SER A 23 -4.18 -0.62 -7.26
C SER A 23 -3.44 -1.35 -8.39
N PRO A 24 -2.36 -0.76 -8.93
CA PRO A 24 -1.68 -1.30 -10.10
C PRO A 24 -1.10 -2.71 -9.81
N PRO A 25 -1.02 -3.59 -10.82
CA PRO A 25 -0.51 -4.94 -10.64
C PRO A 25 0.96 -4.94 -10.17
N CYS A 26 1.32 -5.92 -9.34
CA CYS A 26 2.59 -5.95 -8.61
C CYS A 26 3.38 -7.25 -8.82
N GLN A 27 3.61 -7.67 -10.07
CA GLN A 27 4.41 -8.86 -10.38
C GLN A 27 5.46 -8.56 -11.46
N PRO A 28 6.71 -9.10 -11.35
CA PRO A 28 7.44 -9.47 -10.14
C PRO A 28 8.61 -8.49 -9.88
N PHE A 29 8.57 -7.77 -8.76
CA PHE A 29 9.75 -7.07 -8.23
C PHE A 29 10.69 -8.04 -7.49
N THR A 30 10.95 -9.23 -8.04
CA THR A 30 11.76 -10.28 -7.41
C THR A 30 13.23 -10.17 -7.82
N ARG A 31 14.13 -10.05 -6.84
CA ARG A 31 15.61 -10.05 -6.98
C ARG A 31 16.25 -11.38 -7.46
N GLN A 32 15.48 -12.38 -7.88
CA GLN A 32 16.00 -13.68 -8.30
C GLN A 32 15.24 -14.22 -9.51
N GLY A 33 15.93 -14.25 -10.66
CA GLY A 33 15.62 -15.18 -11.74
C GLY A 33 15.13 -14.53 -13.02
N ALA A 34 16.04 -14.46 -13.98
CA ALA A 34 15.85 -14.22 -15.40
C ALA A 34 15.71 -12.76 -15.86
N LYS A 35 16.79 -12.30 -16.51
CA LYS A 35 16.80 -11.29 -17.59
C LYS A 35 15.88 -11.73 -18.75
N ARG A 36 14.58 -11.87 -18.49
CA ARG A 36 13.50 -12.07 -19.47
C ARG A 36 12.34 -11.09 -19.22
N ASP A 37 12.61 -10.03 -18.47
CA ASP A 37 11.65 -8.99 -18.09
C ASP A 37 11.35 -7.99 -19.23
N VAL A 38 11.57 -8.41 -20.47
CA VAL A 38 11.31 -7.59 -21.67
C VAL A 38 9.86 -7.74 -22.13
N ASP A 39 9.12 -8.73 -21.60
CA ASP A 39 7.73 -9.06 -21.99
C ASP A 39 6.71 -8.93 -20.85
N ASP A 40 7.09 -8.56 -19.62
CA ASP A 40 6.10 -8.34 -18.55
C ASP A 40 5.51 -6.91 -18.62
N GLY A 41 4.60 -6.72 -19.58
CA GLY A 41 3.86 -5.46 -19.80
C GLY A 41 2.86 -5.09 -18.70
N ARG A 42 2.88 -5.76 -17.54
CA ARG A 42 1.88 -5.52 -16.49
C ARG A 42 2.16 -4.23 -15.71
N ALA A 43 3.42 -3.87 -15.49
CA ALA A 43 3.79 -2.58 -14.90
C ALA A 43 3.68 -1.41 -15.91
N GLU A 44 3.71 -1.70 -17.21
CA GLU A 44 3.69 -0.70 -18.29
C GLU A 44 2.49 0.23 -18.16
N SER A 45 1.30 -0.30 -17.85
CA SER A 45 0.10 0.51 -17.71
C SER A 45 0.20 1.59 -16.63
N PHE A 46 0.92 1.32 -15.54
CA PHE A 46 1.11 2.28 -14.46
C PHE A 46 2.21 3.29 -14.78
N LEU A 47 3.34 2.83 -15.32
CA LEU A 47 4.42 3.73 -15.78
C LEU A 47 3.91 4.70 -16.84
N ARG A 48 3.15 4.19 -17.81
CA ARG A 48 2.51 4.98 -18.85
C ARG A 48 1.49 5.99 -18.29
N LEU A 49 0.87 5.68 -17.16
CA LEU A 49 0.02 6.62 -16.45
C LEU A 49 0.86 7.75 -15.83
N LEU A 50 1.98 7.42 -15.20
CA LEU A 50 2.93 8.40 -14.64
C LEU A 50 3.48 9.34 -15.72
N ASP A 51 3.69 8.84 -16.94
CA ASP A 51 4.12 9.67 -18.07
C ASP A 51 3.03 10.63 -18.57
N VAL A 52 1.77 10.22 -18.53
CA VAL A 52 0.67 11.02 -19.07
C VAL A 52 0.04 11.98 -18.09
N VAL A 53 -0.02 11.65 -16.80
CA VAL A 53 -0.63 12.51 -15.79
C VAL A 53 -0.09 13.96 -15.82
N PRO A 54 1.22 14.20 -16.00
CA PRO A 54 1.78 15.56 -16.17
C PRO A 54 1.24 16.32 -17.37
N THR A 55 0.74 15.63 -18.40
CA THR A 55 0.25 16.22 -19.65
C THR A 55 -1.25 16.53 -19.65
N LEU A 56 -1.99 16.08 -18.62
CA LEU A 56 -3.44 16.27 -18.55
C LEU A 56 -3.78 17.71 -18.17
N ALA A 57 -4.76 18.31 -18.85
CA ALA A 57 -5.27 19.62 -18.46
C ALA A 57 -6.01 19.56 -17.12
N ASN A 58 -6.72 18.44 -16.87
CA ASN A 58 -7.51 18.18 -15.66
C ASN A 58 -6.88 17.05 -14.85
N ALA A 59 -5.57 17.13 -14.60
CA ALA A 59 -4.91 16.20 -13.67
C ALA A 59 -5.63 16.21 -12.31
N PRO A 60 -5.74 15.05 -11.62
CA PRO A 60 -6.50 14.93 -10.37
C PRO A 60 -5.99 15.88 -9.28
N SER A 61 -6.81 16.16 -8.28
CA SER A 61 -6.33 16.87 -7.07
C SER A 61 -5.91 15.89 -5.97
N HIS A 62 -6.38 14.64 -6.05
CA HIS A 62 -6.11 13.58 -5.08
C HIS A 62 -5.77 12.27 -5.77
N LEU A 63 -4.78 11.56 -5.24
CA LEU A 63 -4.52 10.16 -5.59
C LEU A 63 -4.42 9.28 -4.34
N LEU A 64 -4.92 8.06 -4.45
CA LEU A 64 -4.67 6.96 -3.53
C LEU A 64 -4.09 5.79 -4.34
N VAL A 65 -2.90 5.34 -3.97
CA VAL A 65 -2.29 4.14 -4.54
C VAL A 65 -2.20 3.07 -3.45
N GLU A 66 -2.87 1.93 -3.63
CA GLU A 66 -2.70 0.72 -2.83
C GLU A 66 -1.72 -0.24 -3.52
N ASN A 67 -0.82 -0.84 -2.75
CA ASN A 67 0.07 -1.88 -3.25
C ASN A 67 0.48 -2.88 -2.16
N VAL A 68 1.19 -3.94 -2.52
CA VAL A 68 1.72 -4.93 -1.58
C VAL A 68 2.91 -4.37 -0.78
N VAL A 69 3.20 -5.01 0.35
CA VAL A 69 4.44 -4.77 1.10
C VAL A 69 5.65 -5.13 0.25
N GLY A 70 6.65 -4.25 0.22
CA GLY A 70 7.83 -4.34 -0.63
C GLY A 70 7.80 -3.33 -1.78
N PHE A 71 6.61 -2.81 -2.16
CA PHE A 71 6.49 -1.78 -3.19
C PHE A 71 7.23 -0.49 -2.80
N GLU A 72 7.34 -0.18 -1.50
CA GLU A 72 8.06 0.98 -0.99
C GLU A 72 9.56 0.99 -1.34
N ARG A 73 10.11 -0.14 -1.81
CA ARG A 73 11.51 -0.30 -2.23
C ARG A 73 11.66 -0.45 -3.74
N SER A 74 10.60 -0.26 -4.51
CA SER A 74 10.59 -0.45 -5.96
C SER A 74 10.93 0.82 -6.72
N GLU A 75 11.59 0.70 -7.87
CA GLU A 75 11.85 1.82 -8.79
C GLU A 75 10.54 2.47 -9.26
N THR A 76 9.46 1.70 -9.37
CA THR A 76 8.12 2.20 -9.71
C THR A 76 7.57 3.14 -8.65
N ARG A 77 7.83 2.88 -7.36
CA ARG A 77 7.46 3.80 -6.28
C ARG A 77 8.27 5.09 -6.36
N ASP A 78 9.56 4.99 -6.67
CA ASP A 78 10.41 6.18 -6.81
C ASP A 78 9.97 7.04 -7.99
N ALA A 79 9.63 6.43 -9.13
CA ALA A 79 9.04 7.12 -10.27
C ALA A 79 7.70 7.80 -9.91
N LEU A 80 6.83 7.10 -9.17
CA LEU A 80 5.56 7.66 -8.69
C LEU A 80 5.80 8.92 -7.85
N LEU A 81 6.67 8.86 -6.84
CA LEU A 81 6.91 10.00 -5.96
C LEU A 81 7.61 11.15 -6.67
N ALA A 82 8.55 10.87 -7.57
CA ALA A 82 9.21 11.88 -8.37
C ALA A 82 8.21 12.65 -9.25
N THR A 83 7.32 11.93 -9.96
CA THR A 83 6.27 12.53 -10.78
C THR A 83 5.31 13.37 -9.93
N LEU A 84 4.81 12.83 -8.83
CA LEU A 84 3.89 13.54 -7.94
C LEU A 84 4.53 14.81 -7.36
N ARG A 85 5.80 14.73 -6.91
CA ARG A 85 6.54 15.90 -6.39
C ARG A 85 6.70 16.97 -7.46
N ALA A 86 7.12 16.59 -8.66
CA ALA A 86 7.30 17.52 -9.79
C ALA A 86 5.99 18.25 -10.16
N MET A 87 4.84 17.60 -9.95
CA MET A 87 3.52 18.17 -10.19
C MET A 87 2.95 18.97 -9.01
N GLY A 88 3.72 19.17 -7.93
CA GLY A 88 3.30 19.94 -6.76
C GLY A 88 2.34 19.20 -5.83
N TYR A 89 2.38 17.87 -5.81
CA TYR A 89 1.69 17.08 -4.79
C TYR A 89 2.53 16.95 -3.53
N THR A 90 1.84 16.99 -2.39
CA THR A 90 2.35 16.47 -1.12
C THR A 90 1.87 15.03 -0.96
N THR A 91 2.72 14.16 -0.43
CA THR A 91 2.45 12.72 -0.31
C THR A 91 2.59 12.25 1.13
N ARG A 92 1.78 11.26 1.52
CA ARG A 92 1.92 10.52 2.78
C ARG A 92 1.86 9.03 2.50
N GLU A 93 2.91 8.31 2.88
CA GLU A 93 2.99 6.85 2.73
C GLU A 93 2.70 6.14 4.04
N ARG A 94 1.93 5.05 3.97
CA ARG A 94 1.46 4.29 5.13
C ARG A 94 1.50 2.80 4.81
N MET A 95 1.85 1.97 5.78
CA MET A 95 1.72 0.51 5.69
C MET A 95 0.70 0.05 6.72
N LEU A 96 -0.48 -0.36 6.25
CA LEU A 96 -1.64 -0.62 7.10
C LEU A 96 -2.18 -2.04 6.90
N SER A 97 -2.73 -2.64 7.95
CA SER A 97 -3.38 -3.95 7.95
C SER A 97 -4.77 -3.85 8.60
N PRO A 98 -5.78 -4.60 8.13
CA PRO A 98 -7.11 -4.60 8.74
C PRO A 98 -7.11 -4.89 10.26
N ARG A 99 -6.13 -5.65 10.75
CA ARG A 99 -5.92 -5.90 12.19
C ARG A 99 -5.82 -4.63 13.04
N GLN A 100 -5.26 -3.56 12.49
CA GLN A 100 -5.10 -2.28 13.20
C GLN A 100 -6.41 -1.53 13.38
N PHE A 101 -7.45 -1.95 12.66
CA PHE A 101 -8.81 -1.43 12.73
C PHE A 101 -9.76 -2.45 13.39
N GLY A 102 -9.19 -3.45 14.08
CA GLY A 102 -9.91 -4.49 14.83
C GLY A 102 -10.59 -5.56 13.96
N VAL A 103 -10.30 -5.61 12.65
CA VAL A 103 -10.74 -6.73 11.79
C VAL A 103 -9.76 -7.89 11.99
N PRO A 104 -10.21 -9.11 12.36
CA PRO A 104 -9.33 -10.24 12.69
C PRO A 104 -8.74 -10.91 11.43
N TYR A 105 -8.20 -10.13 10.50
CA TYR A 105 -7.64 -10.56 9.24
C TYR A 105 -6.35 -9.79 8.93
N SER A 106 -5.24 -10.51 8.73
CA SER A 106 -3.95 -9.89 8.44
C SER A 106 -3.76 -9.73 6.94
N ARG A 107 -3.71 -8.47 6.48
CA ARG A 107 -3.43 -8.14 5.09
C ARG A 107 -2.70 -6.80 5.03
N PRO A 108 -1.40 -6.76 5.41
CA PRO A 108 -0.64 -5.53 5.33
C PRO A 108 -0.51 -5.09 3.87
N ARG A 109 -0.70 -3.79 3.65
CA ARG A 109 -0.65 -3.12 2.35
C ARG A 109 0.02 -1.77 2.47
N TYR A 110 0.75 -1.42 1.42
CA TYR A 110 1.28 -0.10 1.19
C TYR A 110 0.15 0.81 0.68
N PHE A 111 0.11 2.03 1.18
CA PHE A 111 -0.78 3.09 0.74
C PHE A 111 0.03 4.37 0.53
N CYS A 112 -0.09 4.98 -0.64
CA CYS A 112 0.38 6.35 -0.89
C CYS A 112 -0.83 7.25 -1.11
N LEU A 113 -0.96 8.26 -0.27
CA LEU A 113 -1.96 9.31 -0.40
C LEU A 113 -1.27 10.56 -0.95
N ALA A 114 -1.84 11.18 -1.98
CA ALA A 114 -1.31 12.40 -2.57
C ALA A 114 -2.39 13.49 -2.66
N LYS A 115 -2.01 14.73 -2.36
CA LYS A 115 -2.85 15.92 -2.53
C LYS A 115 -2.07 17.02 -3.23
N ARG A 116 -2.65 17.64 -4.25
CA ARG A 116 -2.02 18.76 -4.97
C ARG A 116 -2.32 20.09 -4.29
N ALA A 117 -1.33 20.98 -4.23
CA ALA A 117 -1.53 22.35 -3.76
C ALA A 117 -2.73 23.01 -4.48
N PRO A 118 -3.54 23.84 -3.79
CA PRO A 118 -3.35 24.37 -2.44
C PRO A 118 -3.92 23.49 -1.30
N LEU A 119 -4.34 22.25 -1.57
CA LEU A 119 -4.89 21.36 -0.55
C LEU A 119 -3.85 21.00 0.51
N ARG A 120 -4.27 20.99 1.79
CA ARG A 120 -3.41 20.67 2.94
C ARG A 120 -3.89 19.42 3.67
N TRP A 121 -3.02 18.83 4.48
CA TRP A 121 -3.42 17.78 5.40
C TRP A 121 -4.10 18.39 6.63
N VAL A 122 -5.05 17.66 7.21
CA VAL A 122 -5.85 18.21 8.31
C VAL A 122 -5.00 18.55 9.53
N ASP A 123 -3.99 17.72 9.80
CA ASP A 123 -3.07 17.92 10.92
C ASP A 123 -2.19 19.18 10.74
N ASP A 124 -1.90 19.56 9.49
CA ASP A 124 -1.14 20.77 9.16
C ASP A 124 -1.98 22.05 9.38
N VAL A 125 -3.31 21.91 9.42
CA VAL A 125 -4.25 23.04 9.61
C VAL A 125 -4.49 23.29 11.10
N PHE A 126 -4.56 22.23 11.91
CA PHE A 126 -4.75 22.34 13.37
C PHE A 126 -3.49 22.73 14.12
N SER A 127 -2.31 22.57 13.51
CA SER A 127 -1.03 22.92 14.13
C SER A 127 -0.77 24.43 14.25
N GLY A 128 -1.55 25.29 13.57
CA GLY A 128 -1.91 26.68 13.98
C GLY A 128 -0.83 27.68 14.45
N ILE A 129 0.44 27.29 14.46
CA ILE A 129 1.61 28.05 14.89
C ILE A 129 2.62 27.82 13.76
N GLY A 130 3.05 28.91 13.14
CA GLY A 130 3.94 28.85 12.00
C GLY A 130 5.22 28.07 12.29
N THR A 131 5.28 26.84 11.80
CA THR A 131 6.51 26.27 11.29
C THR A 131 6.39 26.27 9.77
N ALA A 132 6.67 27.43 9.16
CA ALA A 132 7.31 27.39 7.87
C ALA A 132 8.56 26.50 8.06
N GLY A 133 8.59 25.33 7.40
CA GLY A 133 9.71 24.39 7.53
C GLY A 133 9.65 23.45 8.74
N ALA A 134 8.50 22.86 9.06
CA ALA A 134 8.54 21.48 9.56
C ALA A 134 8.71 20.57 8.35
N ASP A 135 9.91 20.65 7.79
CA ASP A 135 10.48 19.53 7.07
C ASP A 135 10.43 18.36 8.07
N ASP A 136 9.37 17.56 8.00
CA ASP A 136 9.41 16.17 8.49
C ASP A 136 10.32 15.39 7.53
N ASP A 137 11.56 15.87 7.46
CA ASP A 137 12.76 15.19 6.98
C ASP A 137 13.29 14.34 8.14
N SER A 138 12.36 13.70 8.87
CA SER A 138 12.75 12.59 9.70
C SER A 138 12.93 11.41 8.76
N ASP A 139 14.20 11.17 8.47
CA ASP A 139 14.82 9.96 7.93
C ASP A 139 14.45 8.68 8.73
N ALA A 140 13.17 8.47 9.03
CA ALA A 140 12.63 7.15 9.25
C ALA A 140 12.42 6.55 7.85
N ASP A 141 13.45 5.88 7.34
CA ASP A 141 13.57 5.26 6.00
C ASP A 141 12.43 4.28 5.66
N GLY A 142 11.19 4.77 5.51
CA GLY A 142 10.05 3.96 5.12
C GLY A 142 8.66 4.49 5.49
N PRO A 143 7.61 3.83 4.96
CA PRO A 143 6.22 4.20 5.21
C PRO A 143 5.86 3.99 6.68
N THR A 144 5.26 5.00 7.28
CA THR A 144 4.71 4.92 8.65
C THR A 144 3.72 3.76 8.80
N ARG A 145 3.79 3.03 9.91
CA ARG A 145 3.03 1.79 10.12
C ARG A 145 1.78 1.97 10.98
N SER A 146 1.56 3.16 11.54
CA SER A 146 0.42 3.43 12.42
C SER A 146 -0.76 3.99 11.63
N PRO A 147 -2.00 3.62 11.99
CA PRO A 147 -3.18 4.28 11.42
C PRO A 147 -3.15 5.78 11.73
N PRO A 148 -3.75 6.62 10.88
CA PRO A 148 -3.83 8.06 11.17
C PRO A 148 -4.64 8.29 12.46
N PRO A 149 -4.28 9.31 13.26
CA PRO A 149 -5.03 9.69 14.45
C PRO A 149 -6.37 10.31 14.01
N SER A 150 -7.37 9.46 13.82
CA SER A 150 -8.70 9.86 13.37
C SER A 150 -9.74 9.11 14.18
N ALA A 151 -10.86 9.78 14.48
CA ALA A 151 -12.05 9.09 15.00
C ALA A 151 -12.48 7.96 14.04
N LEU A 152 -12.23 8.13 12.74
CA LEU A 152 -12.44 7.10 11.72
C LEU A 152 -11.42 5.96 11.77
N SER A 153 -10.42 5.96 12.66
CA SER A 153 -9.56 4.79 12.88
C SER A 153 -10.03 3.94 14.06
N ASP A 154 -11.03 4.41 14.82
CA ASP A 154 -11.57 3.71 15.99
C ASP A 154 -12.39 2.48 15.54
N PRO A 155 -12.03 1.26 16.01
CA PRO A 155 -12.71 0.02 15.64
C PRO A 155 -14.24 0.05 15.80
N LYS A 156 -14.75 0.88 16.74
CA LYS A 156 -16.20 0.99 17.01
C LYS A 156 -17.03 1.46 15.81
N HIS A 157 -16.40 2.08 14.82
CA HIS A 157 -17.10 2.62 13.64
C HIS A 157 -17.15 1.66 12.45
N TRP A 158 -16.33 0.59 12.44
CA TRP A 158 -16.15 -0.26 11.25
C TRP A 158 -16.49 -1.72 11.49
N ILE A 159 -16.37 -2.18 12.73
CA ILE A 159 -16.80 -3.51 13.11
C ILE A 159 -18.31 -3.42 13.38
N PRO A 160 -19.16 -4.05 12.55
CA PRO A 160 -20.57 -4.16 12.88
C PRO A 160 -20.65 -4.79 14.27
N LYS A 161 -21.43 -4.19 15.19
CA LYS A 161 -21.72 -4.84 16.46
C LYS A 161 -22.36 -6.19 16.12
N ALA A 162 -21.61 -7.27 16.25
CA ALA A 162 -22.18 -8.60 16.14
C ALA A 162 -23.33 -8.63 17.13
N GLY A 163 -24.55 -8.83 16.64
CA GLY A 163 -25.73 -8.86 17.50
C GLY A 163 -25.55 -9.92 18.56
N GLY A 164 -25.38 -9.49 19.82
CA GLY A 164 -25.64 -10.30 21.00
C GLY A 164 -24.80 -11.57 21.21
N VAL A 165 -23.53 -11.60 20.80
CA VAL A 165 -22.61 -12.63 21.31
C VAL A 165 -21.56 -11.93 22.18
N GLU A 166 -21.75 -12.01 23.49
CA GLU A 166 -20.67 -11.71 24.44
C GLU A 166 -19.49 -12.62 24.13
N SER A 167 -18.38 -12.04 23.68
CA SER A 167 -17.13 -12.75 23.49
C SER A 167 -16.53 -13.07 24.86
N THR A 168 -16.91 -14.21 25.44
CA THR A 168 -16.17 -14.83 26.53
C THR A 168 -14.95 -15.55 25.95
N GLU A 169 -14.01 -14.83 25.36
CA GLU A 169 -12.68 -15.33 25.09
C GLU A 169 -11.67 -14.22 25.40
N THR A 170 -11.14 -14.27 26.62
CA THR A 170 -9.86 -13.64 26.95
C THR A 170 -8.78 -14.26 26.08
N THR A 171 -8.39 -13.56 25.01
CA THR A 171 -7.21 -13.91 24.23
C THR A 171 -5.94 -13.51 24.98
N ASP A 172 -5.59 -14.27 26.00
CA ASP A 172 -4.18 -14.45 26.37
C ASP A 172 -3.62 -15.52 25.44
N VAL A 173 -3.02 -15.09 24.34
CA VAL A 173 -2.16 -15.97 23.53
C VAL A 173 -0.75 -15.79 24.09
N PRO A 174 -0.13 -16.80 24.72
CA PRO A 174 1.23 -16.66 25.21
C PRO A 174 2.17 -16.45 24.01
N GLU A 175 3.03 -15.45 24.10
CA GLU A 175 4.12 -15.24 23.15
C GLU A 175 5.04 -16.46 23.16
N VAL A 176 4.89 -17.35 22.17
CA VAL A 176 5.92 -18.36 21.90
C VAL A 176 7.04 -17.67 21.14
N GLY A 177 8.02 -17.19 21.90
CA GLY A 177 9.29 -16.69 21.35
C GLY A 177 10.00 -17.81 20.61
N ILE A 178 10.10 -17.69 19.28
CA ILE A 178 10.98 -18.55 18.50
C ILE A 178 12.39 -17.95 18.57
N GLU A 179 13.15 -18.36 19.58
CA GLU A 179 14.60 -18.12 19.61
C GLU A 179 15.25 -18.88 18.45
N ARG A 180 15.95 -18.16 17.58
CA ARG A 180 16.79 -18.76 16.53
C ARG A 180 18.24 -18.65 16.96
N THR A 181 18.79 -19.73 17.49
CA THR A 181 20.25 -19.85 17.67
C THR A 181 20.90 -20.16 16.34
N ARG A 182 22.08 -19.57 16.12
CA ARG A 182 22.81 -19.60 14.85
C ARG A 182 24.09 -20.40 15.05
N ASP A 183 24.06 -21.69 14.75
CA ASP A 183 25.27 -22.51 14.68
C ASP A 183 25.62 -22.83 13.22
N GLY A 184 26.84 -22.49 12.83
CA GLY A 184 27.57 -23.17 11.77
C GLY A 184 26.87 -23.34 10.41
N GLY A 185 26.40 -22.25 9.80
CA GLY A 185 26.31 -22.17 8.33
C GLY A 185 25.45 -23.20 7.59
N ALA A 186 24.29 -23.60 8.11
CA ALA A 186 23.22 -24.22 7.30
C ALA A 186 21.85 -24.08 7.98
N TRP A 187 20.79 -23.78 7.23
CA TRP A 187 19.41 -23.75 7.74
C TRP A 187 18.84 -25.17 7.74
N VAL A 188 18.57 -25.75 8.92
CA VAL A 188 17.82 -27.01 9.04
C VAL A 188 16.41 -26.68 9.54
N GLY A 189 15.41 -26.81 8.67
CA GLY A 189 14.00 -26.74 9.04
C GLY A 189 13.54 -28.08 9.59
N GLY A 190 13.23 -28.15 10.88
CA GLY A 190 12.57 -29.29 11.51
C GLY A 190 11.10 -29.38 11.09
N GLY A 191 10.81 -30.17 10.05
CA GLY A 191 9.45 -30.49 9.64
C GLY A 191 9.00 -31.82 10.22
N ALA A 192 8.21 -31.78 11.30
CA ALA A 192 7.37 -32.90 11.71
C ALA A 192 6.01 -32.78 10.98
N GLY A 193 5.57 -33.88 10.35
CA GLY A 193 4.19 -34.03 9.87
C GLY A 193 4.05 -34.22 8.35
N ARG A 194 4.40 -35.42 7.85
CA ARG A 194 3.79 -35.99 6.64
C ARG A 194 2.53 -36.77 7.06
N ASP A 195 1.61 -36.88 6.10
CA ASP A 195 0.48 -37.82 6.02
C ASP A 195 -0.91 -37.30 6.46
N ALA A 196 -1.62 -36.70 5.50
CA ALA A 196 -3.05 -36.95 5.28
C ALA A 196 -3.41 -36.70 3.78
N ALA A 197 -3.71 -37.81 3.10
CA ALA A 197 -4.28 -38.04 1.76
C ALA A 197 -5.04 -36.86 1.09
N ALA A 198 -4.87 -36.53 -0.20
CA ALA A 198 -4.93 -37.33 -1.43
C ALA A 198 -6.25 -38.12 -1.64
N ALA A 199 -7.34 -37.43 -1.95
CA ALA A 199 -8.46 -37.97 -2.75
C ALA A 199 -9.47 -36.86 -3.14
N ALA A 200 -9.48 -36.45 -4.41
CA ALA A 200 -10.66 -36.03 -5.19
C ALA A 200 -10.22 -35.43 -6.53
N ALA A 201 -10.01 -36.30 -7.52
CA ALA A 201 -9.96 -35.96 -8.93
C ALA A 201 -11.16 -36.64 -9.62
N ALA A 202 -11.71 -35.97 -10.63
CA ALA A 202 -12.75 -36.42 -11.58
C ALA A 202 -14.24 -36.33 -11.13
N ALA A 203 -14.89 -35.26 -11.59
CA ALA A 203 -16.23 -35.27 -12.18
C ALA A 203 -16.27 -34.21 -13.29
#